data_AF-A0A212C1L6-F1
#
_entry.id   AF-A0A212C1L6-F1
#
_cell.length_a   1.000
_cell.length_b   1.000
_cell.length_c   1.000
_cell.angle_alpha   90.00
_cell.angle_beta   90.00
_cell.angle_gamma   90.00
#
_symmetry.space_group_name_H-M   'P 1'
#
loop_
_entity.id
_entity.type
_entity.pdbx_description
1 polymer ?
#
loop_
_entity_poly.entity_id
_entity_poly.type
_entity_poly.pdbx_seq_one_letter_code
_entity_poly.pdbx_strand_id
1 'polypeptide(L)'
;MLKIADAVFLLQLNEMIRSPGEGHFWQVDHIRPVSGGGGQCSLDNLQTLCTVCHRERTARQAKERSQVRRQSLASKHGSDITRFLVKK
;
A
#
# COMPACT_ATOMS: atom_id res chain seq x y z
N MET A 1 21.58 0.15 -7.82
CA MET A 1 20.17 -0.28 -7.98
C MET A 1 19.31 0.97 -7.91
N LEU A 2 19.10 1.65 -9.03
CA LEU A 2 18.09 2.70 -9.13
C LEU A 2 16.75 1.99 -8.95
N LYS A 3 16.06 2.21 -7.82
CA LYS A 3 14.88 1.40 -7.50
C LYS A 3 13.77 1.84 -8.45
N ILE A 4 13.03 0.89 -9.03
CA ILE A 4 11.90 1.18 -9.95
C ILE A 4 10.94 2.25 -9.39
N ALA A 5 10.79 2.32 -8.06
CA ALA A 5 10.03 3.36 -7.36
C ALA A 5 10.54 4.79 -7.61
N ASP A 6 11.85 5.00 -7.73
CA ASP A 6 12.47 6.30 -7.98
C ASP A 6 12.15 6.78 -9.41
N ALA A 7 12.15 5.86 -10.38
CA ALA A 7 11.79 6.17 -11.76
C ALA A 7 10.31 6.59 -11.89
N VAL A 8 9.40 5.91 -11.19
CA VAL A 8 7.97 6.27 -11.16
C VAL A 8 7.74 7.62 -10.46
N PHE A 9 8.54 7.94 -9.44
CA PHE A 9 8.47 9.24 -8.77
C PHE A 9 8.89 10.39 -9.71
N LEU A 10 9.99 10.22 -10.43
CA LEU A 10 10.50 11.22 -11.38
C LEU A 10 9.54 11.49 -12.54
N LEU A 11 8.87 10.45 -13.05
CA LEU A 11 7.84 10.60 -14.09
C LEU A 11 6.67 11.46 -13.60
N GLN A 12 6.18 11.23 -12.38
CA GLN A 12 5.10 12.04 -11.81
C GLN A 12 5.54 13.49 -11.62
N LEU A 13 6.77 13.75 -11.16
CA LEU A 13 7.27 15.13 -11.02
C LEU A 13 7.34 15.85 -12.37
N ASN A 14 7.81 15.17 -13.41
CA ASN A 14 7.83 15.74 -14.77
C ASN A 14 6.41 16.05 -15.28
N GLU A 15 5.42 15.26 -14.91
CA GLU A 15 4.01 15.54 -15.23
C GLU A 15 3.46 16.72 -14.44
N MET A 16 3.77 16.81 -13.14
CA MET A 16 3.40 17.95 -12.30
C MET A 16 3.92 19.29 -12.82
N ILE A 17 5.15 19.31 -13.37
CA ILE A 17 5.74 20.51 -13.97
C ILE A 17 5.06 20.86 -15.30
N ARG A 18 4.77 19.87 -16.15
CA ARG A 18 4.23 20.10 -17.50
C ARG A 18 2.73 20.42 -17.52
N SER A 19 1.95 19.77 -16.66
CA SER A 19 0.49 19.87 -16.64
C SER A 19 -0.04 19.48 -15.25
N PRO A 20 -0.01 20.41 -14.27
CA PRO A 20 -0.46 20.09 -12.92
C PRO A 20 -1.97 19.81 -12.88
N GLY A 21 -2.34 18.64 -12.36
CA GLY A 21 -3.72 18.29 -12.00
C GLY A 21 -3.84 18.08 -10.50
N GLU A 22 -5.04 18.29 -9.96
CA GLU A 22 -5.33 18.18 -8.52
C GLU A 22 -4.89 16.83 -7.93
N GLY A 23 -5.13 15.74 -8.67
CA GLY A 23 -4.75 14.38 -8.27
C GLY A 23 -3.23 14.17 -8.11
N HIS A 24 -2.38 15.06 -8.60
CA HIS A 24 -0.94 14.96 -8.35
C HIS A 24 -0.54 15.37 -6.93
N PHE A 25 -1.40 16.13 -6.25
CA PHE A 25 -1.10 16.73 -4.95
C PHE A 25 -1.83 16.02 -3.82
N TRP A 26 -3.08 15.61 -4.04
CA TRP A 26 -3.89 14.98 -3.02
C TRP A 26 -4.76 13.84 -3.56
N GLN A 27 -5.16 12.95 -2.66
CA GLN A 27 -5.97 11.78 -2.91
C GLN A 27 -6.96 11.57 -1.76
N VAL A 28 -8.13 11.00 -2.08
CA VAL A 28 -9.05 10.47 -1.07
C VAL A 28 -8.63 9.05 -0.71
N ASP A 29 -8.61 8.74 0.57
CA ASP A 29 -8.25 7.43 1.07
C ASP A 29 -9.14 7.00 2.24
N HIS A 30 -9.19 5.70 2.53
CA HIS A 30 -10.03 5.17 3.60
C HIS A 30 -9.37 5.34 4.97
N ILE A 31 -10.06 5.87 5.98
CA ILE A 31 -9.57 5.90 7.37
C ILE A 31 -9.30 4.46 7.85
N ARG A 32 -10.29 3.58 7.70
CA ARG A 32 -10.12 2.13 7.88
C ARG A 32 -10.11 1.44 6.50
N PRO A 33 -9.01 0.78 6.11
CA PRO A 33 -8.92 0.16 4.79
C PRO A 33 -9.89 -1.02 4.63
N VAL A 34 -10.34 -1.25 3.39
CA VAL A 34 -11.24 -2.37 3.04
C VAL A 34 -10.69 -3.72 3.50
N SER A 35 -9.38 -3.95 3.35
CA SER A 35 -8.72 -5.20 3.80
C SER A 35 -8.81 -5.43 5.31
N GLY A 36 -9.03 -4.38 6.11
CA GLY A 36 -9.25 -4.44 7.56
C GLY A 36 -10.73 -4.41 7.95
N GLY A 37 -11.65 -4.65 7.01
CA GLY A 37 -13.10 -4.61 7.24
C GLY A 37 -13.75 -3.24 7.09
N GLY A 38 -13.03 -2.23 6.58
CA GLY A 38 -13.57 -0.88 6.34
C GLY A 38 -14.30 -0.72 5.01
N GLY A 39 -15.03 -1.74 4.55
CA GLY A 39 -15.65 -1.80 3.20
C GLY A 39 -16.78 -0.81 2.94
N GLN A 40 -16.96 0.21 3.79
CA GLN A 40 -17.95 1.27 3.57
C GLN A 40 -17.28 2.45 2.88
N CYS A 41 -17.78 2.80 1.70
CA CYS A 41 -17.48 4.05 0.98
C CYS A 41 -18.25 5.25 1.56
N SER A 42 -18.54 5.21 2.84
CA SER A 42 -19.24 6.26 3.56
C SER A 42 -18.27 7.41 3.83
N LEU A 43 -18.77 8.65 3.76
CA LEU A 43 -17.92 9.85 3.87
C LEU A 43 -17.20 9.96 5.22
N ASP A 44 -17.75 9.34 6.27
CA ASP A 44 -17.15 9.23 7.61
C ASP A 44 -15.89 8.34 7.65
N ASN A 45 -15.71 7.46 6.66
CA ASN A 45 -14.54 6.59 6.53
C ASN A 45 -13.56 7.09 5.46
N LEU A 46 -13.70 8.32 4.96
CA LEU A 46 -12.79 8.91 3.98
C LEU A 46 -11.96 10.02 4.62
N GLN A 47 -10.70 10.11 4.18
CA GLN A 47 -9.77 11.17 4.57
C GLN A 47 -8.99 11.66 3.36
N THR A 48 -8.63 12.93 3.37
CA THR A 48 -7.72 13.51 2.37
C THR A 48 -6.28 13.26 2.79
N LEU A 49 -5.46 12.79 1.86
CA LEU A 49 -4.01 12.63 2.02
C LEU A 49 -3.28 13.32 0.89
N CYS A 50 -2.09 13.87 1.16
CA CYS A 50 -1.20 14.24 0.07
C CYS A 50 -0.73 12.99 -0.68
N THR A 51 -0.33 13.13 -1.94
CA THR A 51 0.11 11.98 -2.77
C THR A 51 1.30 11.22 -2.20
N VAL A 52 2.19 11.89 -1.46
CA VAL A 52 3.32 11.26 -0.76
C VAL A 52 2.80 10.33 0.34
N CYS A 53 1.98 10.85 1.28
CA CYS A 53 1.39 10.06 2.34
C CYS A 53 0.53 8.91 1.80
N HIS A 54 -0.23 9.16 0.72
CA HIS A 54 -1.05 8.13 0.08
C HIS A 54 -0.21 6.99 -0.50
N ARG A 55 0.93 7.30 -1.15
CA ARG A 55 1.86 6.30 -1.69
C ARG A 55 2.50 5.46 -0.60
N GLU A 56 2.98 6.08 0.47
CA GLU A 56 3.55 5.38 1.63
C GLU A 56 2.55 4.40 2.23
N ARG A 57 1.31 4.86 2.42
CA ARG A 57 0.23 4.02 2.94
C ARG A 57 -0.08 2.86 2.00
N THR A 58 -0.17 3.11 0.70
CA THR A 58 -0.41 2.08 -0.32
C THR A 58 0.69 1.02 -0.31
N ALA A 59 1.95 1.43 -0.22
CA ALA A 59 3.09 0.51 -0.14
C ALA A 59 3.05 -0.35 1.13
N ARG A 60 2.75 0.28 2.28
CA ARG A 60 2.57 -0.43 3.56
C ARG A 60 1.45 -1.46 3.48
N GLN A 61 0.26 -1.07 3.00
CA GLN A 61 -0.87 -1.97 2.84
C GLN A 61 -0.59 -3.11 1.85
N ALA A 62 0.14 -2.84 0.75
CA ALA A 62 0.55 -3.88 -0.18
C ALA A 62 1.45 -4.93 0.48
N LYS A 63 2.38 -4.49 1.34
CA LYS A 63 3.24 -5.38 2.14
C LYS A 63 2.42 -6.21 3.13
N GLU A 64 1.51 -5.57 3.88
CA GLU A 64 0.61 -6.24 4.82
C GLU A 64 -0.25 -7.31 4.11
N ARG A 65 -0.87 -6.97 2.97
CA ARG A 65 -1.64 -7.93 2.16
C ARG A 65 -0.79 -9.11 1.68
N SER A 66 0.45 -8.85 1.27
CA SER A 66 1.38 -9.90 0.86
C SER A 66 1.73 -10.85 2.00
N GLN A 67 1.97 -10.32 3.20
CA GLN A 67 2.25 -11.10 4.40
C GLN A 67 1.05 -11.96 4.81
N VAL A 68 -0.15 -11.39 4.85
CA VAL A 68 -1.40 -12.12 5.17
C VAL A 68 -1.62 -13.27 4.19
N ARG A 69 -1.45 -13.04 2.88
CA ARG A 69 -1.56 -14.12 1.88
C ARG A 69 -0.55 -15.23 2.12
N ARG A 70 0.71 -14.90 2.40
CA ARG A 70 1.76 -15.88 2.69
C ARG A 70 1.42 -16.72 3.92
N GLN A 71 0.97 -16.08 5.01
CA GLN A 71 0.55 -16.76 6.23
C GLN A 71 -0.66 -17.67 5.98
N SER A 72 -1.63 -17.22 5.19
CA SER A 72 -2.81 -18.04 4.86
C SER A 72 -2.46 -19.30 4.05
N LEU A 73 -1.50 -19.21 3.14
CA LEU A 73 -1.01 -20.35 2.36
C LEU A 73 -0.26 -21.35 3.25
N ALA A 74 0.58 -20.85 4.15
CA ALA A 74 1.27 -21.63 5.18
C ALA A 74 0.28 -22.36 6.11
N SER A 75 -0.83 -21.74 6.50
CA SER A 75 -1.84 -22.42 7.32
C SER A 75 -2.67 -23.47 6.56
N LYS A 76 -2.81 -23.34 5.22
CA LYS A 76 -3.56 -24.30 4.40
C LYS A 76 -2.79 -25.59 4.14
N HIS A 77 -1.47 -25.53 4.13
CA HIS A 77 -0.59 -26.69 4.00
C HIS A 77 -0.06 -26.95 5.41
N GLY A 78 -0.70 -27.84 6.18
CA GLY A 78 -0.56 -28.02 7.63
C GLY A 78 0.83 -28.38 8.19
N SER A 79 1.92 -28.00 7.53
CA SER A 79 3.30 -28.23 7.90
C SER A 79 4.21 -27.07 7.44
N ASP A 80 3.90 -25.81 7.79
CA ASP A 80 4.87 -24.73 7.61
C ASP A 80 5.96 -24.81 8.71
N ILE A 81 7.02 -25.57 8.42
CA ILE A 81 8.18 -25.77 9.30
C ILE A 81 9.08 -24.53 9.39
N THR A 82 8.80 -23.45 8.64
CA THR A 82 9.66 -22.26 8.60
C THR A 82 9.81 -21.60 9.96
N ARG A 83 8.80 -21.73 10.85
CA ARG A 83 8.88 -21.29 12.25
C ARG A 83 9.90 -22.05 13.11
N PHE A 84 10.21 -23.30 12.78
CA PHE A 84 11.25 -24.09 13.45
C PHE A 84 12.66 -23.79 12.92
N LEU A 85 12.76 -23.21 11.72
CA LEU A 85 14.02 -22.95 11.03
C LEU A 85 14.55 -21.53 11.20
N VAL A 86 13.81 -20.61 11.85
CA VAL A 86 14.36 -19.33 12.29
C VAL A 86 15.31 -19.61 13.46
N LYS A 87 16.58 -19.90 13.12
CA LYS A 87 17.68 -20.06 14.07
C LYS A 87 17.88 -18.76 14.87
N LYS A 88 18.18 -18.96 16.17
CA LYS A 88 18.60 -17.98 17.18
C LYS A 88 19.55 -16.91 16.64
#